data_AF-A0A524CED9-F1
#
_entry.id   AF-A0A524CED9-F1
#
_cell.length_a   1.000
_cell.length_b   1.000
_cell.length_c   1.000
_cell.angle_alpha   90.00
_cell.angle_beta   90.00
_cell.angle_gamma   90.00
#
_symmetry.space_group_name_H-M   'P 1'
#
loop_
_entity.id
_entity.type
_entity.pdbx_description
1 polymer ?
#
loop_
_entity_poly.entity_id
_entity_poly.type
_entity_poly.pdbx_seq_one_letter_code
_entity_poly.pdbx_strand_id
1 'polypeptide(L)'
;METSEKRLYTRHSLLEGWDQDIVKNSTVFMIGVGALGCEIAKNLALIGVGHLILVDNDTIETSNLSRQMLFKPGDEGKPKSEVAGRELKKLNPFMEIEAYFGKLQEIPLDIYRKSDVIIGGLDNMKARLDLNKICIRLKKPLVDSGTLGFEGHVHIVIPEGIDCLESTPCLKCLLPIPPADEKLIAACTPKGIPKKRAHCVLKAEYEFGNEFNRRPDFDKDDDIVWLVKRSNVIAKKFDFKPNFVFDDMENILKNKMPAIQTINAIISSIQSHEILKLIFKVKGGDIGPIMNPSYLNYNGIYGMFDYLDIGKDPNCLHCGEGKVRTIEIMIDKNERIDSLFGLVNTAIGDCDPNSCLISVEMTKKTIWNPFVERLKNPSATLNDMGIEDGEMLVFASSEKDPVNILITYPE
;
A
#
# COMPACT_ATOMS: atom_id res chain seq x y z
N MET A 1 -8.98 27.34 17.63
CA MET A 1 -9.21 26.15 18.49
C MET A 1 -10.25 26.48 19.57
N GLU A 2 -11.29 25.66 19.72
CA GLU A 2 -12.35 25.86 20.72
C GLU A 2 -11.80 25.72 22.15
N THR A 3 -12.43 26.33 23.16
CA THR A 3 -11.94 26.28 24.56
C THR A 3 -11.93 24.87 25.14
N SER A 4 -12.87 24.02 24.75
CA SER A 4 -12.95 22.59 25.11
C SER A 4 -11.79 21.80 24.51
N GLU A 5 -11.50 22.01 23.23
CA GLU A 5 -10.40 21.40 22.49
C GLU A 5 -9.03 21.81 23.07
N LYS A 6 -8.83 23.09 23.39
CA LYS A 6 -7.59 23.55 24.06
C LYS A 6 -7.35 22.84 25.39
N ARG A 7 -8.40 22.58 26.16
CA ARG A 7 -8.27 21.87 27.46
C ARG A 7 -7.81 20.43 27.28
N LEU A 8 -8.25 19.75 26.21
CA LEU A 8 -7.89 18.36 25.90
C LEU A 8 -6.37 18.19 25.73
N TYR A 9 -5.71 19.17 25.11
CA TYR A 9 -4.28 19.10 24.75
C TYR A 9 -3.35 19.89 25.68
N THR A 10 -3.83 20.34 26.85
CA THR A 10 -3.03 21.13 27.80
C THR A 10 -1.74 20.45 28.25
N ARG A 11 -1.68 19.12 28.28
CA ARG A 11 -0.43 18.40 28.59
C ARG A 11 0.56 18.42 27.44
N HIS A 12 0.08 18.40 26.19
CA HIS A 12 0.98 18.45 25.03
C HIS A 12 1.66 19.82 24.93
N SER A 13 0.97 20.91 25.27
CA SER A 13 1.56 22.26 25.30
C SER A 13 2.71 22.46 26.32
N LEU A 14 2.98 21.46 27.16
CA LEU A 14 4.13 21.49 28.08
C LEU A 14 5.39 20.90 27.46
N LEU A 15 5.28 20.24 26.30
CA LEU A 15 6.41 19.66 25.58
C LEU A 15 7.18 20.76 24.83
N GLU A 16 8.50 20.68 24.87
CA GLU A 16 9.37 21.59 24.12
C GLU A 16 9.16 21.41 22.61
N GLY A 17 9.10 22.52 21.86
CA GLY A 17 8.85 22.51 20.41
C GLY A 17 7.41 22.17 20.01
N TRP A 18 6.52 21.87 20.96
CA TRP A 18 5.15 21.49 20.63
C TRP A 18 4.28 22.67 20.23
N ASP A 19 3.62 22.54 19.08
CA ASP A 19 2.56 23.41 18.62
C ASP A 19 1.34 22.56 18.23
N GLN A 20 0.24 22.71 18.98
CA GLN A 20 -1.00 21.98 18.71
C GLN A 20 -1.69 22.48 17.44
N ASP A 21 -1.51 23.74 17.04
CA ASP A 21 -2.09 24.28 15.81
C ASP A 21 -1.42 23.64 14.58
N ILE A 22 -0.12 23.29 14.64
CA ILE A 22 0.56 22.52 13.58
C ILE A 22 -0.12 21.14 13.40
N VAL A 23 -0.30 20.40 14.48
CA VAL A 23 -0.92 19.07 14.46
C VAL A 23 -2.38 19.16 14.01
N LYS A 24 -3.13 20.13 14.54
CA LYS A 24 -4.53 20.38 14.16
C LYS A 24 -4.68 20.78 12.69
N ASN A 25 -3.74 21.50 12.10
CA ASN A 25 -3.84 21.92 10.69
C ASN A 25 -3.16 20.93 9.73
N SER A 26 -2.90 19.71 10.19
CA SER A 26 -2.33 18.64 9.37
C SER A 26 -3.40 17.71 8.78
N THR A 27 -3.14 17.27 7.55
CA THR A 27 -3.90 16.25 6.84
C THR A 27 -3.04 15.01 6.67
N VAL A 28 -3.50 13.90 7.22
CA VAL A 28 -2.81 12.61 7.16
C VAL A 28 -3.65 11.62 6.37
N PHE A 29 -3.03 10.93 5.41
CA PHE A 29 -3.71 9.93 4.59
C PHE A 29 -3.18 8.53 4.87
N MET A 30 -4.06 7.66 5.33
CA MET A 30 -3.76 6.29 5.74
C MET A 30 -4.40 5.28 4.80
N ILE A 31 -3.56 4.39 4.26
CA ILE A 31 -3.99 3.28 3.42
C ILE A 31 -3.80 1.99 4.22
N GLY A 32 -4.92 1.31 4.49
CA GLY A 32 -5.00 0.10 5.30
C GLY A 32 -5.40 0.40 6.74
N VAL A 33 -6.58 -0.05 7.13
CA VAL A 33 -7.21 0.09 8.45
C VAL A 33 -7.35 -1.30 9.10
N GLY A 34 -6.33 -2.13 8.92
CA GLY A 34 -6.18 -3.42 9.59
C GLY A 34 -5.69 -3.28 11.04
N ALA A 35 -5.01 -4.31 11.57
CA ALA A 35 -4.56 -4.33 12.97
C ALA A 35 -3.63 -3.15 13.29
N LEU A 36 -2.63 -2.94 12.44
CA LEU A 36 -1.67 -1.86 12.56
C LEU A 36 -2.32 -0.50 12.30
N GLY A 37 -3.12 -0.40 11.22
CA GLY A 37 -3.86 0.81 10.85
C GLY A 37 -4.77 1.33 11.96
N CYS A 38 -5.52 0.44 12.63
CA CYS A 38 -6.37 0.81 13.77
C CYS A 38 -5.58 1.50 14.88
N GLU A 39 -4.43 0.94 15.28
CA GLU A 39 -3.57 1.50 16.34
C GLU A 39 -2.98 2.86 15.95
N ILE A 40 -2.51 3.01 14.70
CA ILE A 40 -2.00 4.29 14.21
C ILE A 40 -3.13 5.33 14.21
N ALA A 41 -4.30 4.99 13.67
CA ALA A 41 -5.42 5.91 13.57
C ALA A 41 -5.87 6.38 14.97
N LYS A 42 -5.91 5.47 15.95
CA LYS A 42 -6.14 5.81 17.36
C LYS A 42 -5.07 6.77 17.89
N ASN A 43 -3.79 6.51 17.64
CA ASN A 43 -2.71 7.40 18.09
C ASN A 43 -2.86 8.82 17.49
N LEU A 44 -3.11 8.93 16.18
CA LEU A 44 -3.29 10.21 15.49
C LEU A 44 -4.52 10.98 15.99
N ALA A 45 -5.63 10.28 16.24
CA ALA A 45 -6.83 10.86 16.84
C ALA A 45 -6.55 11.44 18.23
N LEU A 46 -5.83 10.71 19.09
CA LEU A 46 -5.50 11.14 20.45
C LEU A 46 -4.47 12.26 20.50
N ILE A 47 -3.54 12.32 19.54
CA ILE A 47 -2.54 13.38 19.42
C ILE A 47 -3.16 14.68 18.86
N GLY A 48 -4.30 14.57 18.18
CA GLY A 48 -5.08 15.72 17.72
C GLY A 48 -4.78 16.16 16.30
N VAL A 49 -4.45 15.21 15.42
CA VAL A 49 -4.43 15.46 13.97
C VAL A 49 -5.80 16.01 13.55
N GLY A 50 -5.82 17.07 12.77
CA GLY A 50 -7.08 17.71 12.41
C GLY A 50 -7.86 16.95 11.36
N HIS A 51 -7.19 16.45 10.32
CA HIS A 51 -7.84 15.76 9.22
C HIS A 51 -7.19 14.40 8.96
N LEU A 52 -7.97 13.32 9.11
CA LEU A 52 -7.53 11.96 8.86
C LEU A 52 -8.35 11.33 7.73
N ILE A 53 -7.66 10.92 6.67
CA ILE A 53 -8.26 10.26 5.51
C ILE A 53 -7.93 8.77 5.58
N LEU A 54 -8.95 7.93 5.48
CA LEU A 54 -8.85 6.48 5.65
C LEU A 54 -9.28 5.75 4.38
N VAL A 55 -8.45 4.84 3.89
CA VAL A 55 -8.77 3.93 2.79
C VAL A 55 -8.54 2.50 3.21
N ASP A 56 -9.54 1.65 2.99
CA ASP A 56 -9.42 0.20 3.11
C ASP A 56 -10.39 -0.46 2.13
N ASN A 57 -10.00 -1.58 1.53
CA ASN A 57 -10.80 -2.31 0.55
C ASN A 57 -11.45 -3.59 1.12
N ASP A 58 -11.34 -3.82 2.44
CA ASP A 58 -11.89 -4.97 3.11
C ASP A 58 -13.09 -4.62 4.00
N THR A 59 -13.88 -5.65 4.27
CA THR A 59 -14.92 -5.66 5.31
C THR A 59 -14.42 -6.32 6.58
N ILE A 60 -15.08 -6.02 7.70
CA ILE A 60 -14.73 -6.56 9.02
C ILE A 60 -15.10 -8.06 9.09
N GLU A 61 -14.17 -8.87 9.58
CA GLU A 61 -14.40 -10.27 9.92
C GLU A 61 -14.28 -10.51 11.43
N THR A 62 -14.96 -11.52 11.97
CA THR A 62 -14.82 -11.91 13.40
C THR A 62 -13.36 -12.18 13.79
N SER A 63 -12.56 -12.74 12.87
CA SER A 63 -11.13 -13.00 13.06
C SER A 63 -10.31 -11.72 13.34
N ASN A 64 -10.83 -10.55 12.96
CA ASN A 64 -10.17 -9.26 13.10
C ASN A 64 -10.30 -8.69 14.52
N LEU A 65 -11.38 -9.04 15.23
CA LEU A 65 -11.77 -8.46 16.52
C LEU A 65 -10.75 -8.70 17.65
N SER A 66 -9.86 -9.68 17.50
CA SER A 66 -8.78 -9.95 18.46
C SER A 66 -7.68 -8.89 18.48
N ARG A 67 -7.57 -8.07 17.42
CA ARG A 67 -6.45 -7.14 17.20
C ARG A 67 -6.80 -5.81 16.50
N GLN A 68 -8.04 -5.66 16.05
CA GLN A 68 -8.52 -4.44 15.41
C GLN A 68 -9.54 -3.78 16.34
N MET A 69 -9.03 -3.08 17.36
CA MET A 69 -9.82 -2.58 18.49
C MET A 69 -10.85 -1.50 18.15
N LEU A 70 -10.82 -0.97 16.92
CA LEU A 70 -11.88 -0.09 16.41
C LEU A 70 -13.13 -0.87 15.97
N PHE A 71 -13.08 -2.20 15.90
CA PHE A 71 -14.18 -3.06 15.47
C PHE A 71 -14.72 -3.87 16.64
N LYS A 72 -16.04 -4.09 16.67
CA LYS A 72 -16.74 -4.77 17.76
C LYS A 72 -17.58 -5.93 17.22
N PRO A 73 -17.93 -6.92 18.06
CA PRO A 73 -18.95 -7.91 17.70
C PRO A 73 -20.24 -7.21 17.24
N GLY A 74 -20.74 -7.59 16.07
CA GLY A 74 -21.88 -6.95 15.39
C GLY A 74 -21.48 -5.94 14.29
N ASP A 75 -20.20 -5.69 14.07
CA ASP A 75 -19.70 -4.90 12.93
C ASP A 75 -19.28 -5.76 11.72
N GLU A 76 -19.36 -7.09 11.81
CA GLU A 76 -19.03 -8.01 10.72
C GLU A 76 -19.74 -7.66 9.40
N GLY A 77 -18.99 -7.76 8.29
CA GLY A 77 -19.47 -7.45 6.95
C GLY A 77 -19.52 -5.95 6.59
N LYS A 78 -19.34 -5.04 7.56
CA LYS A 78 -19.26 -3.60 7.28
C LYS A 78 -17.87 -3.20 6.77
N PRO A 79 -17.76 -2.13 5.96
CA PRO A 79 -16.46 -1.60 5.52
C PRO A 79 -15.58 -1.17 6.69
N LYS A 80 -14.30 -1.61 6.70
CA LYS A 80 -13.36 -1.28 7.78
C LYS A 80 -13.12 0.22 7.91
N SER A 81 -12.89 0.92 6.80
CA SER A 81 -12.60 2.35 6.78
C SER A 81 -13.73 3.20 7.36
N GLU A 82 -14.98 2.89 7.00
CA GLU A 82 -16.16 3.61 7.49
C GLU A 82 -16.41 3.40 8.99
N VAL A 83 -16.35 2.15 9.46
CA VAL A 83 -16.54 1.84 10.89
C VAL A 83 -15.42 2.45 11.72
N ALA A 84 -14.17 2.35 11.26
CA ALA A 84 -13.04 2.98 11.93
C ALA A 84 -13.22 4.49 12.04
N GLY A 85 -13.59 5.16 10.94
CA GLY A 85 -13.84 6.59 10.94
C GLY A 85 -14.92 7.00 11.95
N ARG A 86 -16.03 6.24 12.02
CA ARG A 86 -17.08 6.46 13.02
C ARG A 86 -16.58 6.33 14.46
N GLU A 87 -15.79 5.29 14.77
CA GLU A 87 -15.29 5.10 16.14
C GLU A 87 -14.21 6.14 16.51
N LEU A 88 -13.37 6.54 15.56
CA LEU A 88 -12.37 7.59 15.76
C LEU A 88 -13.02 8.95 16.00
N LYS A 89 -14.14 9.27 15.33
CA LYS A 89 -14.90 10.50 15.58
C LYS A 89 -15.48 10.55 17.00
N LYS A 90 -15.79 9.39 17.61
CA LYS A 90 -16.17 9.32 19.04
C LYS A 90 -14.97 9.56 19.94
N LEU A 91 -13.79 9.10 19.55
CA LEU A 91 -12.54 9.27 20.30
C LEU A 91 -12.06 10.72 20.28
N ASN A 92 -12.15 11.38 19.12
CA ASN A 92 -11.85 12.79 18.95
C ASN A 92 -12.93 13.49 18.10
N PRO A 93 -13.91 14.16 18.74
CA PRO A 93 -14.96 14.88 18.03
C PRO A 93 -14.47 16.04 17.15
N PHE A 94 -13.29 16.59 17.42
CA PHE A 94 -12.73 17.74 16.71
C PHE A 94 -12.03 17.37 15.39
N MET A 95 -11.67 16.09 15.21
CA MET A 95 -10.99 15.59 14.01
C MET A 95 -11.98 15.43 12.85
N GLU A 96 -11.68 16.00 11.69
CA GLU A 96 -12.31 15.71 10.41
C GLU A 96 -11.86 14.34 9.89
N ILE A 97 -12.80 13.54 9.40
CA ILE A 97 -12.53 12.19 8.91
C ILE A 97 -13.22 11.97 7.57
N GLU A 98 -12.42 11.63 6.56
CA GLU A 98 -12.88 11.12 5.26
C GLU A 98 -12.58 9.61 5.22
N ALA A 99 -13.56 8.79 4.86
CA ALA A 99 -13.40 7.34 4.77
C ALA A 99 -13.83 6.82 3.40
N TYR A 100 -12.98 6.03 2.78
CA TYR A 100 -13.18 5.44 1.46
C TYR A 100 -13.12 3.92 1.56
N PHE A 101 -14.15 3.25 1.07
CA PHE A 101 -14.16 1.80 0.89
C PHE A 101 -13.76 1.48 -0.55
N GLY A 102 -12.50 1.09 -0.75
CA GLY A 102 -11.94 0.92 -2.10
C GLY A 102 -10.44 0.71 -2.08
N LYS A 103 -9.88 0.44 -3.26
CA LYS A 103 -8.43 0.23 -3.39
C LYS A 103 -7.70 1.56 -3.49
N LEU A 104 -6.44 1.60 -3.06
CA LEU A 104 -5.60 2.81 -3.15
C LEU A 104 -5.51 3.35 -4.59
N GLN A 105 -5.52 2.49 -5.61
CA GLN A 105 -5.42 2.89 -7.01
C GLN A 105 -6.69 3.60 -7.53
N GLU A 106 -7.81 3.51 -6.81
CA GLU A 106 -9.09 4.11 -7.17
C GLU A 106 -9.30 5.47 -6.49
N ILE A 107 -8.38 5.89 -5.61
CA ILE A 107 -8.48 7.13 -4.88
C ILE A 107 -7.94 8.29 -5.73
N PRO A 108 -8.68 9.41 -5.85
CA PRO A 108 -8.24 10.55 -6.65
C PRO A 108 -6.87 11.06 -6.23
N LEU A 109 -6.03 11.42 -7.21
CA LEU A 109 -4.67 11.88 -6.96
C LEU A 109 -4.60 13.14 -6.09
N ASP A 110 -5.62 14.00 -6.16
CA ASP A 110 -5.72 15.20 -5.33
C ASP A 110 -5.75 14.89 -3.83
N ILE A 111 -6.28 13.74 -3.43
CA ILE A 111 -6.26 13.30 -2.03
C ILE A 111 -4.81 13.06 -1.57
N TYR A 112 -4.00 12.44 -2.42
CA TYR A 112 -2.57 12.27 -2.13
C TYR A 112 -1.84 13.62 -2.11
N ARG A 113 -2.16 14.54 -3.04
CA ARG A 113 -1.54 15.86 -3.12
C ARG A 113 -1.88 16.76 -1.94
N LYS A 114 -3.11 16.73 -1.42
CA LYS A 114 -3.54 17.53 -0.25
C LYS A 114 -2.97 17.01 1.08
N SER A 115 -2.46 15.78 1.10
CA SER A 115 -1.94 15.15 2.31
C SER A 115 -0.53 15.65 2.65
N ASP A 116 -0.30 15.91 3.94
CA ASP A 116 1.02 16.30 4.46
C ASP A 116 1.92 15.09 4.63
N VAL A 117 1.38 13.99 5.14
CA VAL A 117 2.07 12.70 5.34
C VAL A 117 1.16 11.54 4.93
N ILE A 118 1.74 10.53 4.29
CA ILE A 118 1.04 9.33 3.83
C ILE A 118 1.53 8.11 4.63
N ILE A 119 0.61 7.20 4.96
CA ILE A 119 0.87 6.05 5.83
C ILE A 119 0.52 4.76 5.09
N GLY A 120 1.47 3.83 5.05
CA GLY A 120 1.27 2.45 4.60
C GLY A 120 0.98 1.53 5.78
N GLY A 121 -0.27 1.06 5.90
CA GLY A 121 -0.72 0.00 6.80
C GLY A 121 -1.09 -1.28 6.04
N LEU A 122 -0.30 -1.60 5.00
CA LEU A 122 -0.64 -2.59 3.97
C LEU A 122 -0.06 -3.97 4.27
N ASP A 123 -0.77 -5.02 3.87
CA ASP A 123 -0.41 -6.41 4.14
C ASP A 123 0.28 -7.14 2.97
N ASN A 124 0.35 -6.50 1.79
CA ASN A 124 0.92 -7.10 0.59
C ASN A 124 1.92 -6.18 -0.11
N MET A 125 2.99 -6.80 -0.62
CA MET A 125 4.11 -6.08 -1.23
C MET A 125 3.70 -5.30 -2.49
N LYS A 126 2.75 -5.81 -3.28
CA LYS A 126 2.28 -5.12 -4.49
C LYS A 126 1.66 -3.76 -4.16
N ALA A 127 0.72 -3.73 -3.21
CA ALA A 127 0.08 -2.49 -2.78
C ALA A 127 1.09 -1.51 -2.18
N ARG A 128 2.05 -2.01 -1.39
CA ARG A 128 3.15 -1.19 -0.84
C ARG A 128 4.00 -0.54 -1.93
N LEU A 129 4.36 -1.30 -2.97
CA LEU A 129 5.11 -0.78 -4.11
C LEU A 129 4.30 0.19 -4.96
N ASP A 130 3.00 -0.07 -5.16
CA ASP A 130 2.09 0.85 -5.85
C ASP A 130 1.99 2.18 -5.08
N LEU A 131 1.79 2.13 -3.75
CA LEU A 131 1.77 3.32 -2.89
C LEU A 131 3.10 4.06 -2.92
N ASN A 132 4.23 3.35 -2.81
CA ASN A 132 5.56 3.94 -2.89
C ASN A 132 5.75 4.72 -4.19
N LYS A 133 5.33 4.17 -5.34
CA LYS A 133 5.43 4.88 -6.63
C LYS A 133 4.67 6.19 -6.61
N ILE A 134 3.44 6.17 -6.09
CA ILE A 134 2.60 7.37 -5.98
C ILE A 134 3.27 8.41 -5.09
N CYS A 135 3.77 8.02 -3.91
CA CYS A 135 4.42 8.96 -2.98
C CYS A 135 5.71 9.56 -3.54
N ILE A 136 6.55 8.75 -4.21
CA ILE A 136 7.75 9.26 -4.88
C ILE A 136 7.38 10.26 -5.98
N ARG A 137 6.39 9.93 -6.81
CA ARG A 137 5.92 10.78 -7.90
C ARG A 137 5.36 12.12 -7.41
N LEU A 138 4.56 12.08 -6.36
CA LEU A 138 3.88 13.26 -5.82
C LEU A 138 4.74 14.01 -4.78
N LYS A 139 5.98 13.57 -4.56
CA LYS A 139 6.89 14.10 -3.54
C LYS A 139 6.24 14.18 -2.16
N LYS A 140 5.60 13.08 -1.76
CA LYS A 140 4.95 12.95 -0.45
C LYS A 140 5.75 12.04 0.46
N PRO A 141 6.01 12.46 1.71
CA PRO A 141 6.65 11.58 2.68
C PRO A 141 5.71 10.42 3.01
N LEU A 142 6.26 9.21 3.00
CA LEU A 142 5.56 7.97 3.28
C LEU A 142 6.20 7.29 4.47
N VAL A 143 5.39 6.86 5.44
CA VAL A 143 5.84 5.95 6.50
C VAL A 143 5.15 4.60 6.29
N ASP A 144 5.92 3.61 5.82
CA ASP A 144 5.48 2.23 5.64
C ASP A 144 5.86 1.38 6.86
N SER A 145 5.06 0.38 7.16
CA SER A 145 5.34 -0.53 8.25
C SER A 145 4.72 -1.90 8.00
N GLY A 146 5.20 -2.91 8.69
CA GLY A 146 4.67 -4.26 8.60
C GLY A 146 4.94 -5.08 9.83
N THR A 147 4.09 -6.06 10.08
CA THR A 147 4.21 -6.98 11.20
C THR A 147 4.04 -8.42 10.73
N LEU A 148 4.85 -9.34 11.23
CA LEU A 148 4.73 -10.77 11.00
C LEU A 148 5.12 -11.52 12.27
N GLY A 149 4.16 -12.19 12.90
CA GLY A 149 4.38 -12.91 14.15
C GLY A 149 4.88 -11.99 15.27
N PHE A 150 6.11 -12.23 15.74
CA PHE A 150 6.78 -11.45 16.79
C PHE A 150 7.70 -10.35 16.23
N GLU A 151 7.70 -10.13 14.92
CA GLU A 151 8.58 -9.18 14.27
C GLU A 151 7.77 -8.07 13.60
N GLY A 152 8.39 -6.91 13.45
CA GLY A 152 7.83 -5.84 12.64
C GLY A 152 8.84 -4.78 12.29
N HIS A 153 8.50 -3.92 11.34
CA HIS A 153 9.39 -2.88 10.86
C HIS A 153 8.65 -1.56 10.65
N VAL A 154 9.42 -0.48 10.64
CA VAL A 154 9.02 0.86 10.20
C VAL A 154 10.06 1.35 9.19
N HIS A 155 9.60 1.85 8.05
CA HIS A 155 10.43 2.43 7.01
C HIS A 155 9.92 3.81 6.63
N ILE A 156 10.80 4.80 6.70
CA ILE A 156 10.49 6.17 6.32
C ILE A 156 11.02 6.44 4.92
N VAL A 157 10.12 6.69 3.98
CA VAL A 157 10.44 7.09 2.61
C VAL A 157 10.23 8.58 2.44
N ILE A 158 11.32 9.28 2.15
CA ILE A 158 11.35 10.70 1.84
C ILE A 158 11.83 10.84 0.39
N PRO A 159 10.94 11.18 -0.55
CA PRO A 159 11.31 11.50 -1.93
C PRO A 159 12.28 12.69 -2.00
N GLU A 160 13.06 12.79 -3.08
CA GLU A 160 13.84 13.99 -3.37
C GLU A 160 12.95 15.20 -3.70
N GLY A 161 13.45 16.40 -3.40
CA GLY A 161 12.78 17.66 -3.72
C GLY A 161 11.73 18.08 -2.69
N ILE A 162 11.87 17.64 -1.44
CA ILE A 162 11.15 18.20 -0.28
C ILE A 162 12.16 19.01 0.54
N ASP A 163 12.13 20.34 0.44
CA ASP A 163 13.21 21.22 0.91
C ASP A 163 13.56 21.08 2.41
N CYS A 164 12.59 20.72 3.24
CA CYS A 164 12.77 20.58 4.70
C CYS A 164 13.17 19.17 5.16
N LEU A 165 13.36 18.22 4.22
CA LEU A 165 13.63 16.82 4.54
C LEU A 165 14.77 16.25 3.69
N GLU A 166 15.64 15.46 4.32
CA GLU A 166 16.67 14.71 3.62
C GLU A 166 16.06 13.46 2.96
N SER A 167 16.37 13.23 1.68
CA SER A 167 15.82 12.10 0.94
C SER A 167 16.32 10.76 1.49
N THR A 168 15.45 9.76 1.52
CA THR A 168 15.77 8.40 1.99
C THR A 168 15.52 7.36 0.89
N PRO A 169 16.05 6.13 1.03
CA PRO A 169 15.76 5.05 0.10
C PRO A 169 14.26 4.72 0.06
N CYS A 170 13.71 4.49 -1.13
CA CYS A 170 12.33 4.07 -1.28
C CYS A 170 12.17 2.54 -1.05
N LEU A 171 10.95 2.03 -0.95
CA LEU A 171 10.70 0.58 -0.77
C LEU A 171 11.36 -0.27 -1.85
N LYS A 172 11.44 0.23 -3.09
CA LYS A 172 12.05 -0.52 -4.19
C LYS A 172 13.56 -0.66 -4.06
N CYS A 173 14.24 0.25 -3.33
CA CYS A 173 15.66 0.11 -3.01
C CYS A 173 15.94 -1.04 -2.02
N LEU A 174 14.95 -1.42 -1.21
CA LEU A 174 15.05 -2.54 -0.27
C LEU A 174 15.00 -3.90 -0.98
N LEU A 175 14.38 -3.94 -2.16
CA LEU A 175 14.20 -5.18 -2.91
C LEU A 175 15.41 -5.41 -3.80
N PRO A 176 16.00 -6.62 -3.81
CA PRO A 176 16.97 -6.96 -4.82
C PRO A 176 16.35 -6.80 -6.22
N ILE A 177 17.16 -6.34 -7.17
CA ILE A 177 16.83 -6.37 -8.60
C ILE A 177 16.53 -7.85 -8.94
N PRO A 178 15.38 -8.10 -9.59
CA PRO A 178 14.19 -8.74 -8.99
C PRO A 178 14.43 -10.13 -8.34
N PRO A 179 13.76 -10.47 -7.22
CA PRO A 179 13.46 -11.87 -6.95
C PRO A 179 12.43 -12.35 -8.00
N ALA A 180 12.72 -13.48 -8.65
CA ALA A 180 11.80 -14.15 -9.55
C ALA A 180 10.40 -14.22 -8.92
N ASP A 181 9.37 -13.91 -9.71
CA ASP A 181 7.96 -13.90 -9.29
C ASP A 181 7.68 -14.90 -8.17
N GLU A 182 7.06 -14.46 -7.06
CA GLU A 182 6.51 -15.42 -6.09
C GLU A 182 5.53 -16.40 -6.77
N LYS A 183 4.96 -16.01 -7.93
CA LYS A 183 4.20 -16.89 -8.83
C LYS A 183 5.03 -17.95 -9.55
N LEU A 184 6.33 -17.73 -9.81
CA LEU A 184 7.25 -18.74 -10.35
C LEU A 184 7.55 -19.85 -9.33
N ILE A 185 7.45 -19.57 -8.02
CA ILE A 185 7.47 -20.62 -6.98
C ILE A 185 6.21 -21.50 -7.08
N ALA A 186 5.10 -20.98 -7.59
CA ALA A 186 3.83 -21.70 -7.71
C ALA A 186 3.67 -22.52 -9.01
N ALA A 187 4.43 -22.26 -10.08
CA ALA A 187 4.25 -22.98 -11.34
C ALA A 187 4.82 -24.42 -11.31
N CYS A 188 5.95 -24.63 -10.64
CA CYS A 188 6.64 -25.93 -10.61
C CYS A 188 6.32 -26.79 -9.37
N THR A 189 5.78 -26.19 -8.30
CA THR A 189 5.58 -26.85 -7.00
C THR A 189 4.36 -27.80 -6.93
N PRO A 190 3.20 -27.52 -7.56
CA PRO A 190 2.05 -28.43 -7.54
C PRO A 190 2.36 -29.78 -8.19
N LYS A 191 3.16 -29.78 -9.27
CA LYS A 191 3.64 -31.01 -9.92
C LYS A 191 4.94 -31.54 -9.30
N GLY A 192 5.77 -30.67 -8.72
CA GLY A 192 7.07 -31.01 -8.13
C GLY A 192 7.01 -31.72 -6.77
N ILE A 193 8.21 -31.99 -6.22
CA ILE A 193 8.40 -32.58 -4.89
C ILE A 193 8.17 -31.49 -3.82
N PRO A 194 7.26 -31.69 -2.85
CA PRO A 194 7.03 -30.75 -1.75
C PRO A 194 8.32 -30.55 -0.91
N LYS A 195 8.72 -29.29 -0.67
CA LYS A 195 9.92 -28.92 0.11
C LYS A 195 9.59 -28.35 1.49
N LYS A 196 8.39 -27.77 1.65
CA LYS A 196 7.87 -27.24 2.90
C LYS A 196 6.53 -27.89 3.20
N ARG A 197 6.12 -27.93 4.48
CA ARG A 197 4.80 -28.39 4.92
C ARG A 197 3.69 -27.75 4.07
N ALA A 198 3.67 -26.41 3.94
CA ALA A 198 2.69 -25.67 3.14
C ALA A 198 2.57 -26.13 1.66
N HIS A 199 3.62 -26.68 1.05
CA HIS A 199 3.55 -27.19 -0.33
C HIS A 199 2.62 -28.41 -0.45
N CYS A 200 2.41 -29.16 0.64
CA CYS A 200 1.45 -30.27 0.67
C CYS A 200 0.02 -29.77 0.47
N VAL A 201 -0.30 -28.59 0.99
CA VAL A 201 -1.62 -27.95 0.88
C VAL A 201 -1.87 -27.44 -0.53
N LEU A 202 -0.89 -26.73 -1.11
CA LEU A 202 -0.97 -26.28 -2.51
C LEU A 202 -1.11 -27.46 -3.50
N LYS A 203 -0.47 -28.58 -3.19
CA LYS A 203 -0.59 -29.79 -4.01
C LYS A 203 -1.94 -30.47 -3.85
N ALA A 204 -2.50 -30.50 -2.63
CA ALA A 204 -3.87 -30.96 -2.39
C ALA A 204 -4.88 -30.08 -3.14
N GLU A 205 -4.74 -28.75 -3.09
CA GLU A 205 -5.60 -27.81 -3.83
C GLU A 205 -5.56 -28.08 -5.35
N TYR A 206 -4.36 -28.32 -5.90
CA TYR A 206 -4.22 -28.69 -7.31
C TYR A 206 -4.90 -30.01 -7.65
N GLU A 207 -4.76 -31.03 -6.79
CA GLU A 207 -5.42 -32.33 -6.99
C GLU A 207 -6.94 -32.23 -6.85
N PHE A 208 -7.44 -31.39 -5.93
CA PHE A 208 -8.86 -31.06 -5.82
C PHE A 208 -9.41 -30.50 -7.14
N GLY A 209 -8.68 -29.54 -7.72
CA GLY A 209 -9.02 -28.94 -9.00
C GLY A 209 -9.18 -29.96 -10.13
N ASN A 210 -8.31 -30.98 -10.16
CA ASN A 210 -8.37 -32.05 -11.16
C ASN A 210 -9.51 -33.04 -10.88
N GLU A 211 -9.83 -33.33 -9.62
CA GLU A 211 -10.86 -34.30 -9.23
C GLU A 211 -12.27 -33.73 -9.40
N PHE A 212 -12.49 -32.49 -8.97
CA PHE A 212 -13.82 -31.87 -8.93
C PHE A 212 -14.07 -30.86 -10.06
N ASN A 213 -13.08 -30.63 -10.93
CA ASN A 213 -13.13 -29.66 -12.03
C ASN A 213 -13.55 -28.24 -11.59
N ARG A 214 -13.20 -27.88 -10.34
CA ARG A 214 -13.45 -26.57 -9.73
C ARG A 214 -12.40 -26.32 -8.65
N ARG A 215 -12.18 -25.06 -8.29
CA ARG A 215 -11.39 -24.75 -7.08
C ARG A 215 -12.17 -25.12 -5.82
N PRO A 216 -11.47 -25.47 -4.73
CA PRO A 216 -12.11 -25.63 -3.44
C PRO A 216 -12.70 -24.30 -2.97
N ASP A 217 -13.87 -24.40 -2.34
CA ASP A 217 -14.60 -23.29 -1.74
C ASP A 217 -14.23 -23.25 -0.25
N PHE A 218 -13.49 -22.22 0.16
CA PHE A 218 -12.96 -22.11 1.52
C PHE A 218 -14.00 -21.70 2.56
N ASP A 219 -15.26 -21.53 2.16
CA ASP A 219 -16.39 -21.32 3.07
C ASP A 219 -17.24 -22.59 3.21
N LYS A 220 -16.85 -23.69 2.53
CA LYS A 220 -17.46 -25.02 2.68
C LYS A 220 -16.56 -25.94 3.50
N ASP A 221 -17.07 -26.34 4.66
CA ASP A 221 -16.37 -27.26 5.57
C ASP A 221 -15.96 -28.57 4.87
N ASP A 222 -16.80 -29.11 3.99
CA ASP A 222 -16.51 -30.35 3.25
C ASP A 222 -15.25 -30.23 2.38
N ASP A 223 -15.08 -29.10 1.70
CA ASP A 223 -13.91 -28.83 0.85
C ASP A 223 -12.65 -28.69 1.71
N ILE A 224 -12.75 -28.00 2.86
CA ILE A 224 -11.64 -27.87 3.80
C ILE A 224 -11.27 -29.24 4.39
N VAL A 225 -12.25 -30.04 4.81
CA VAL A 225 -12.02 -31.39 5.34
C VAL A 225 -11.33 -32.28 4.31
N TRP A 226 -11.72 -32.18 3.03
CA TRP A 226 -11.03 -32.89 1.95
C TRP A 226 -9.57 -32.44 1.86
N LEU A 227 -9.32 -31.13 1.86
CA LEU A 227 -7.97 -30.56 1.77
C LEU A 227 -7.09 -30.98 2.96
N VAL A 228 -7.62 -31.01 4.18
CA VAL A 228 -6.91 -31.51 5.38
C VAL A 228 -6.49 -32.97 5.18
N LYS A 229 -7.44 -33.83 4.80
CA LYS A 229 -7.19 -35.26 4.62
C LYS A 229 -6.13 -35.48 3.56
N ARG A 230 -6.27 -34.80 2.42
CA ARG A 230 -5.35 -34.97 1.30
C ARG A 230 -3.96 -34.41 1.59
N SER A 231 -3.88 -33.24 2.21
CA SER A 231 -2.62 -32.63 2.63
C SER A 231 -1.86 -33.51 3.62
N ASN A 232 -2.57 -34.20 4.53
CA ASN A 232 -1.97 -35.14 5.48
C ASN A 232 -1.42 -36.41 4.81
N VAL A 233 -2.10 -36.93 3.79
CA VAL A 233 -1.57 -38.04 2.98
C VAL A 233 -0.25 -37.65 2.32
N ILE A 234 -0.19 -36.45 1.74
CA ILE A 234 1.02 -35.92 1.11
C ILE A 234 2.11 -35.66 2.17
N ALA A 235 1.78 -35.00 3.28
CA ALA A 235 2.72 -34.72 4.37
C ALA A 235 3.35 -36.00 4.92
N LYS A 236 2.56 -37.05 5.18
CA LYS A 236 3.05 -38.35 5.67
C LYS A 236 3.98 -39.01 4.66
N LYS A 237 3.71 -38.89 3.36
CA LYS A 237 4.58 -39.43 2.29
C LYS A 237 5.97 -38.80 2.29
N PHE A 238 6.09 -37.54 2.73
CA PHE A 238 7.35 -36.79 2.77
C PHE A 238 7.85 -36.50 4.21
N ASP A 239 7.29 -37.20 5.20
CA ASP A 239 7.59 -37.08 6.65
C ASP A 239 7.51 -35.64 7.21
N PHE A 240 6.61 -34.81 6.68
CA PHE A 240 6.30 -33.50 7.27
C PHE A 240 5.41 -33.66 8.49
N LYS A 241 5.83 -33.04 9.61
CA LYS A 241 5.08 -32.98 10.88
C LYS A 241 4.93 -31.53 11.35
N PRO A 242 3.91 -31.21 12.17
CA PRO A 242 2.79 -32.07 12.55
C PRO A 242 1.78 -32.26 11.41
N ASN A 243 0.86 -33.21 11.57
CA ASN A 243 -0.29 -33.36 10.68
C ASN A 243 -1.08 -32.05 10.64
N PHE A 244 -1.67 -31.74 9.50
CA PHE A 244 -2.60 -30.66 9.33
C PHE A 244 -3.90 -30.91 10.09
N VAL A 245 -4.38 -29.87 10.76
CA VAL A 245 -5.75 -29.77 11.28
C VAL A 245 -6.55 -28.78 10.42
N PHE A 246 -7.86 -28.70 10.64
CA PHE A 246 -8.75 -27.82 9.89
C PHE A 246 -8.24 -26.37 9.83
N ASP A 247 -7.86 -25.83 10.98
CA ASP A 247 -7.37 -24.45 11.10
C ASP A 247 -6.06 -24.20 10.33
N ASP A 248 -5.23 -25.23 10.10
CA ASP A 248 -4.02 -25.08 9.28
C ASP A 248 -4.38 -24.76 7.82
N MET A 249 -5.48 -25.32 7.30
CA MET A 249 -5.89 -25.07 5.91
C MET A 249 -6.34 -23.64 5.73
N GLU A 250 -7.17 -23.13 6.64
CA GLU A 250 -7.56 -21.73 6.64
C GLU A 250 -6.32 -20.82 6.67
N ASN A 251 -5.35 -21.12 7.52
CA ASN A 251 -4.16 -20.28 7.65
C ASN A 251 -3.24 -20.33 6.42
N ILE A 252 -3.03 -21.52 5.84
CA ILE A 252 -2.11 -21.71 4.71
C ILE A 252 -2.73 -21.25 3.40
N LEU A 253 -4.02 -21.53 3.17
CA LEU A 253 -4.71 -21.22 1.91
C LEU A 253 -5.17 -19.77 1.84
N LYS A 254 -5.67 -19.20 2.95
CA LYS A 254 -5.99 -17.76 3.02
C LYS A 254 -4.73 -16.93 3.29
N ASN A 255 -3.55 -17.53 3.32
CA ASN A 255 -2.26 -16.89 3.61
C ASN A 255 -2.32 -15.99 4.87
N LYS A 256 -3.05 -16.44 5.91
CA LYS A 256 -3.23 -15.66 7.14
C LYS A 256 -1.89 -15.55 7.85
N MET A 257 -1.30 -14.37 7.79
CA MET A 257 -0.06 -14.07 8.50
C MET A 257 -0.33 -14.06 10.01
N PRO A 258 0.48 -14.76 10.82
CA PRO A 258 0.39 -14.67 12.28
C PRO A 258 0.51 -13.20 12.71
N ALA A 259 -0.40 -12.76 13.56
CA ALA A 259 -0.42 -11.38 14.05
C ALA A 259 -0.79 -11.36 15.53
N ILE A 260 -0.05 -10.59 16.31
CA ILE A 260 -0.32 -10.38 17.74
C ILE A 260 -0.46 -8.89 18.03
N GLN A 261 -1.34 -8.54 18.96
CA GLN A 261 -1.66 -7.15 19.25
C GLN A 261 -0.47 -6.35 19.76
N THR A 262 0.38 -6.97 20.58
CA THR A 262 1.53 -6.30 21.22
C THR A 262 2.53 -5.77 20.19
N ILE A 263 2.83 -6.53 19.13
CA ILE A 263 3.71 -6.09 18.05
C ILE A 263 3.05 -4.96 17.25
N ASN A 264 1.76 -5.07 16.93
CA ASN A 264 1.03 -3.99 16.26
C ASN A 264 1.06 -2.70 17.09
N ALA A 265 0.88 -2.77 18.41
CA ALA A 265 0.95 -1.62 19.30
C ALA A 265 2.36 -0.96 19.34
N ILE A 266 3.43 -1.77 19.36
CA ILE A 266 4.81 -1.26 19.36
C ILE A 266 5.13 -0.57 18.03
N ILE A 267 4.90 -1.25 16.91
CA ILE A 267 5.23 -0.73 15.58
C ILE A 267 4.38 0.50 15.25
N SER A 268 3.07 0.47 15.56
CA SER A 268 2.20 1.64 15.35
C SER A 268 2.63 2.85 16.17
N SER A 269 3.13 2.65 17.39
CA SER A 269 3.61 3.76 18.24
C SER A 269 4.84 4.43 17.62
N ILE A 270 5.80 3.65 17.14
CA ILE A 270 6.99 4.18 16.46
C ILE A 270 6.60 4.89 15.17
N GLN A 271 5.78 4.24 14.34
CA GLN A 271 5.30 4.83 13.09
C GLN A 271 4.54 6.14 13.33
N SER A 272 3.62 6.17 14.31
CA SER A 272 2.86 7.38 14.69
C SER A 272 3.77 8.51 15.15
N HIS A 273 4.85 8.18 15.86
CA HIS A 273 5.80 9.17 16.32
C HIS A 273 6.61 9.77 15.16
N GLU A 274 7.01 8.96 14.19
CA GLU A 274 7.71 9.45 12.99
C GLU A 274 6.77 10.27 12.07
N ILE A 275 5.50 9.88 11.95
CA ILE A 275 4.47 10.70 11.29
C ILE A 275 4.36 12.07 11.95
N LEU A 276 4.36 12.12 13.28
CA LEU A 276 4.29 13.38 14.02
C LEU A 276 5.51 14.28 13.72
N LYS A 277 6.72 13.73 13.76
CA LYS A 277 7.92 14.52 13.41
C LYS A 277 7.87 15.03 11.97
N LEU A 278 7.40 14.20 11.03
CA LEU A 278 7.21 14.61 9.63
C LEU A 278 6.19 15.75 9.52
N ILE A 279 5.05 15.65 10.20
CA ILE A 279 4.03 16.72 10.25
C ILE A 279 4.66 18.04 10.71
N PHE A 280 5.44 18.01 11.80
CA PHE A 280 6.12 19.21 12.29
C PHE A 280 7.04 19.78 11.23
N LYS A 281 7.94 18.97 10.66
CA LYS A 281 8.91 19.44 9.66
C LYS A 281 8.24 20.02 8.42
N VAL A 282 7.23 19.36 7.84
CA VAL A 282 6.56 19.84 6.63
C VAL A 282 5.69 21.08 6.87
N LYS A 283 5.29 21.34 8.13
CA LYS A 283 4.52 22.53 8.54
C LYS A 283 5.39 23.62 9.16
N GLY A 284 6.72 23.50 9.12
CA GLY A 284 7.67 24.51 9.60
C GLY A 284 7.93 24.51 11.11
N GLY A 285 7.50 23.47 11.84
CA GLY A 285 7.89 23.21 13.21
C GLY A 285 9.00 22.15 13.33
N ASP A 286 9.50 21.92 14.53
CA ASP A 286 10.47 20.86 14.79
C ASP A 286 10.36 20.34 16.23
N ILE A 287 10.21 19.02 16.36
CA ILE A 287 10.18 18.30 17.65
C ILE A 287 11.29 17.23 17.72
N GLY A 288 12.20 17.21 16.73
CA GLY A 288 13.32 16.30 16.70
C GLY A 288 13.65 15.76 15.31
N PRO A 289 14.82 15.08 15.18
CA PRO A 289 15.24 14.49 13.92
C PRO A 289 14.36 13.30 13.52
N ILE A 290 14.16 13.16 12.22
CA ILE A 290 13.56 11.95 11.63
C ILE A 290 14.51 10.77 11.86
N MET A 291 13.94 9.58 12.06
CA MET A 291 14.71 8.36 12.24
C MET A 291 15.74 8.15 11.10
N ASN A 292 17.00 7.97 11.50
CA ASN A 292 18.12 7.70 10.60
C ASN A 292 19.06 6.67 11.27
N PRO A 293 19.31 5.48 10.68
CA PRO A 293 18.80 4.97 9.41
C PRO A 293 17.27 4.92 9.31
N SER A 294 16.76 5.13 8.09
CA SER A 294 15.32 5.26 7.83
C SER A 294 14.52 3.96 7.96
N TYR A 295 15.20 2.82 8.12
CA TYR A 295 14.59 1.51 8.29
C TYR A 295 14.91 0.95 9.68
N LEU A 296 13.87 0.65 10.46
CA LEU A 296 13.95 0.02 11.76
C LEU A 296 13.23 -1.33 11.74
N ASN A 297 13.89 -2.36 12.24
CA ASN A 297 13.29 -3.64 12.57
C ASN A 297 13.14 -3.77 14.09
N TYR A 298 12.09 -4.46 14.52
CA TYR A 298 11.85 -4.84 15.90
C TYR A 298 11.65 -6.34 15.99
N ASN A 299 12.44 -6.98 16.85
CA ASN A 299 12.28 -8.39 17.20
C ASN A 299 11.70 -8.51 18.62
N GLY A 300 10.43 -8.88 18.70
CA GLY A 300 9.71 -9.04 19.97
C GLY A 300 10.07 -10.28 20.78
N ILE A 301 10.79 -11.25 20.22
CA ILE A 301 11.28 -12.42 20.98
C ILE A 301 12.43 -11.98 21.90
N TYR A 302 13.33 -11.16 21.38
CA TYR A 302 14.50 -10.67 22.12
C TYR A 302 14.32 -9.27 22.68
N GLY A 303 13.23 -8.58 22.32
CA GLY A 303 12.98 -7.18 22.71
C GLY A 303 14.00 -6.21 22.09
N MET A 304 14.49 -6.52 20.90
CA MET A 304 15.60 -5.80 20.25
C MET A 304 15.11 -4.93 19.09
N PHE A 305 15.78 -3.79 18.93
CA PHE A 305 15.62 -2.86 17.82
C PHE A 305 16.88 -2.88 16.96
N ASP A 306 16.73 -3.17 15.67
CA ASP A 306 17.82 -3.26 14.72
C ASP A 306 17.60 -2.23 13.60
N TYR A 307 18.51 -1.28 13.47
CA TYR A 307 18.49 -0.32 12.38
C TYR A 307 19.22 -0.89 11.16
N LEU A 308 18.61 -0.78 10.00
CA LEU A 308 19.21 -1.19 8.74
C LEU A 308 19.64 0.05 7.97
N ASP A 309 20.96 0.23 7.85
CA ASP A 309 21.55 1.26 7.01
C ASP A 309 21.49 0.83 5.54
N ILE A 310 20.43 1.26 4.86
CA ILE A 310 20.18 0.94 3.46
C ILE A 310 20.49 2.18 2.65
N GLY A 311 21.39 2.05 1.68
CA GLY A 311 21.70 3.11 0.74
C GLY A 311 20.62 3.28 -0.31
N LYS A 312 20.45 4.51 -0.80
CA LYS A 312 19.60 4.77 -1.96
C LYS A 312 20.27 4.17 -3.21
N ASP A 313 19.55 3.35 -3.95
CA ASP A 313 20.04 2.78 -5.22
C ASP A 313 19.90 3.82 -6.35
N PRO A 314 21.00 4.32 -6.96
CA PRO A 314 20.94 5.27 -8.07
C PRO A 314 20.23 4.70 -9.30
N ASN A 315 20.18 3.38 -9.44
CA ASN A 315 19.53 2.68 -10.55
C ASN A 315 18.09 2.25 -10.25
N CYS A 316 17.54 2.65 -9.11
CA CYS A 316 16.20 2.26 -8.68
C CYS A 316 15.14 2.67 -9.70
N LEU A 317 14.26 1.74 -10.05
CA LEU A 317 13.16 2.00 -11.00
C LEU A 317 12.10 2.98 -10.48
N HIS A 318 12.11 3.31 -9.19
CA HIS A 318 11.16 4.26 -8.61
C HIS A 318 11.80 5.61 -8.32
N CYS A 319 13.02 5.65 -7.74
CA CYS A 319 13.64 6.88 -7.24
C CYS A 319 15.07 7.12 -7.75
N GLY A 320 15.54 6.32 -8.71
CA GLY A 320 16.87 6.46 -9.30
C GLY A 320 16.93 7.62 -10.29
N GLU A 321 18.07 8.31 -10.34
CA GLU A 321 18.29 9.45 -11.23
C GLU A 321 18.15 9.04 -12.70
N GLY A 322 17.37 9.79 -13.47
CA GLY A 322 17.26 9.64 -14.93
C GLY A 322 16.51 8.41 -15.46
N LYS A 323 16.01 7.49 -14.61
CA LYS A 323 15.27 6.29 -15.06
C LYS A 323 13.75 6.40 -14.99
N VAL A 324 13.24 7.32 -14.19
CA VAL A 324 11.88 7.79 -14.39
C VAL A 324 11.96 8.81 -15.52
N ARG A 325 11.93 8.36 -16.78
CA ARG A 325 11.62 9.24 -17.93
C ARG A 325 10.14 9.64 -17.83
N THR A 326 9.74 10.22 -16.71
CA THR A 326 8.45 10.90 -16.62
C THR A 326 8.63 12.16 -17.43
N ILE A 327 8.03 12.16 -18.59
CA ILE A 327 7.94 13.36 -19.41
C ILE A 327 6.60 13.97 -19.08
N GLU A 328 6.67 15.17 -18.54
CA GLU A 328 5.49 15.98 -18.31
C GLU A 328 5.05 16.58 -19.64
N ILE A 329 3.80 16.31 -20.01
CA ILE A 329 3.16 16.87 -21.20
C ILE A 329 1.93 17.63 -20.72
N MET A 330 2.00 18.94 -20.92
CA MET A 330 0.85 19.82 -20.74
C MET A 330 -0.01 19.77 -22.01
N ILE A 331 -1.29 19.41 -21.88
CA ILE A 331 -2.23 19.21 -23.00
C ILE A 331 -3.66 19.54 -22.55
N ASP A 332 -4.52 20.08 -23.41
CA ASP A 332 -5.93 20.32 -23.05
C ASP A 332 -6.69 18.98 -22.95
N LYS A 333 -7.56 18.82 -21.96
CA LYS A 333 -8.34 17.57 -21.77
C LYS A 333 -9.24 17.22 -22.95
N ASN A 334 -9.61 18.19 -23.79
CA ASN A 334 -10.42 17.99 -24.99
C ASN A 334 -9.57 17.71 -26.23
N GLU A 335 -8.24 17.72 -26.12
CA GLU A 335 -7.37 17.28 -27.20
C GLU A 335 -7.51 15.78 -27.43
N ARG A 336 -7.25 15.40 -28.67
CA ARG A 336 -7.35 14.02 -29.15
C ARG A 336 -6.11 13.23 -28.76
N ILE A 337 -6.26 11.91 -28.64
CA ILE A 337 -5.13 11.03 -28.35
C ILE A 337 -4.05 11.05 -29.46
N ASP A 338 -4.41 11.39 -30.71
CA ASP A 338 -3.44 11.57 -31.79
C ASP A 338 -2.50 12.76 -31.56
N SER A 339 -3.01 13.88 -31.02
CA SER A 339 -2.21 15.02 -30.55
C SER A 339 -1.23 14.59 -29.46
N LEU A 340 -1.68 13.77 -28.50
CA LEU A 340 -0.81 13.22 -27.47
C LEU A 340 0.30 12.34 -28.04
N PHE A 341 -0.01 11.45 -28.99
CA PHE A 341 1.02 10.68 -29.71
C PHE A 341 2.03 11.59 -30.42
N GLY A 342 1.58 12.69 -31.03
CA GLY A 342 2.45 13.68 -31.66
C GLY A 342 3.40 14.35 -30.66
N LEU A 343 2.91 14.76 -29.49
CA LEU A 343 3.71 15.37 -28.44
C LEU A 343 4.72 14.38 -27.84
N VAL A 344 4.28 13.15 -27.54
CA VAL A 344 5.15 12.08 -27.04
C VAL A 344 6.22 11.75 -28.08
N ASN A 345 5.85 11.57 -29.35
CA ASN A 345 6.82 11.27 -30.41
C ASN A 345 7.80 12.43 -30.63
N THR A 346 7.40 13.68 -30.38
CA THR A 346 8.33 14.83 -30.39
C THR A 346 9.29 14.79 -29.21
N ALA A 347 8.82 14.38 -28.03
CA ALA A 347 9.61 14.33 -26.81
C ALA A 347 10.59 13.15 -26.73
N ILE A 348 10.23 11.98 -27.27
CA ILE A 348 11.04 10.74 -27.17
C ILE A 348 11.37 10.06 -28.50
N GLY A 349 10.80 10.51 -29.61
CA GLY A 349 11.12 10.02 -30.95
C GLY A 349 10.64 8.60 -31.28
N ASP A 350 9.79 7.97 -30.45
CA ASP A 350 9.41 6.57 -30.70
C ASP A 350 8.13 6.08 -30.00
N CYS A 351 6.96 6.51 -30.50
CA CYS A 351 5.66 5.95 -30.13
C CYS A 351 4.71 5.91 -31.33
N ASP A 352 4.78 4.83 -32.13
CA ASP A 352 3.84 4.61 -33.24
C ASP A 352 2.46 4.16 -32.70
N PRO A 353 1.36 4.86 -33.03
CA PRO A 353 0.01 4.45 -32.65
C PRO A 353 -0.38 3.02 -33.05
N ASN A 354 0.31 2.41 -34.01
CA ASN A 354 0.06 1.04 -34.48
C ASN A 354 0.83 -0.04 -33.73
N SER A 355 1.82 0.30 -32.91
CA SER A 355 2.62 -0.67 -32.15
C SER A 355 2.65 -0.37 -30.65
N CYS A 356 2.37 0.86 -30.25
CA CYS A 356 2.42 1.30 -28.86
C CYS A 356 1.10 1.05 -28.13
N LEU A 357 1.18 0.46 -26.95
CA LEU A 357 0.07 0.30 -26.01
C LEU A 357 0.14 1.38 -24.93
N ILE A 358 -1.00 2.02 -24.64
CA ILE A 358 -1.09 3.02 -23.58
C ILE A 358 -1.98 2.49 -22.47
N SER A 359 -1.45 2.52 -21.25
CA SER A 359 -2.20 2.18 -20.05
C SER A 359 -2.00 3.23 -18.97
N VAL A 360 -3.04 3.47 -18.17
CA VAL A 360 -2.89 4.29 -16.96
C VAL A 360 -2.04 3.51 -15.96
N GLU A 361 -0.93 4.08 -15.50
CA GLU A 361 0.05 3.34 -14.70
C GLU A 361 -0.57 2.78 -13.42
N MET A 362 -1.42 3.56 -12.75
CA MET A 362 -1.98 3.20 -11.44
C MET A 362 -3.05 2.13 -11.54
N THR A 363 -4.07 2.36 -12.37
CA THR A 363 -5.23 1.46 -12.50
C THR A 363 -4.93 0.26 -13.40
N LYS A 364 -3.85 0.31 -14.19
CA LYS A 364 -3.55 -0.62 -15.29
C LYS A 364 -4.64 -0.68 -16.36
N LYS A 365 -5.58 0.29 -16.36
CA LYS A 365 -6.60 0.42 -17.39
C LYS A 365 -5.90 0.72 -18.72
N THR A 366 -6.07 -0.16 -19.69
CA THR A 366 -5.61 0.08 -21.05
C THR A 366 -6.55 1.09 -21.72
N ILE A 367 -6.00 2.23 -22.14
CA ILE A 367 -6.74 3.30 -22.80
C ILE A 367 -6.53 3.29 -24.31
N TRP A 368 -5.39 2.77 -24.78
CA TRP A 368 -5.10 2.55 -26.19
C TRP A 368 -4.45 1.18 -26.40
N ASN A 369 -4.98 0.41 -27.33
CA ASN A 369 -4.37 -0.86 -27.74
C ASN A 369 -4.48 -1.02 -29.25
N PRO A 370 -3.35 -1.06 -29.98
CA PRO A 370 -3.35 -1.10 -31.45
C PRO A 370 -3.94 -2.41 -32.02
N PHE A 371 -4.02 -3.46 -31.20
CA PHE A 371 -4.52 -4.78 -31.57
C PHE A 371 -6.00 -5.01 -31.20
N VAL A 372 -6.66 -4.01 -30.58
CA VAL A 372 -8.06 -4.10 -30.14
C VAL A 372 -8.85 -2.96 -30.77
N GLU A 373 -9.68 -3.28 -31.76
CA GLU A 373 -10.40 -2.31 -32.61
C GLU A 373 -11.23 -1.29 -31.80
N ARG A 374 -11.93 -1.74 -30.75
CA ARG A 374 -12.71 -0.87 -29.85
C ARG A 374 -11.87 0.15 -29.05
N LEU A 375 -10.57 -0.09 -28.89
CA LEU A 375 -9.63 0.79 -28.17
C LEU A 375 -8.72 1.58 -29.14
N LYS A 376 -8.98 1.49 -30.45
CA LYS A 376 -8.23 2.16 -31.51
C LYS A 376 -9.06 3.29 -32.12
N ASN A 377 -9.44 4.27 -31.30
CA ASN A 377 -10.15 5.46 -31.75
C ASN A 377 -9.24 6.70 -31.69
N PRO A 378 -8.53 7.06 -32.77
CA PRO A 378 -7.59 8.19 -32.77
C PRO A 378 -8.28 9.55 -32.55
N SER A 379 -9.59 9.63 -32.72
CA SER A 379 -10.36 10.86 -32.56
C SER A 379 -10.96 11.04 -31.16
N ALA A 380 -10.84 10.05 -30.27
CA ALA A 380 -11.28 10.19 -28.89
C ALA A 380 -10.41 11.19 -28.14
N THR A 381 -11.05 12.03 -27.33
CA THR A 381 -10.36 13.01 -26.48
C THR A 381 -9.83 12.37 -25.21
N LEU A 382 -8.86 13.02 -24.54
CA LEU A 382 -8.36 12.56 -23.24
C LEU A 382 -9.49 12.47 -22.21
N ASN A 383 -10.44 13.41 -22.26
CA ASN A 383 -11.64 13.41 -21.44
C ASN A 383 -12.58 12.22 -21.75
N ASP A 384 -12.79 11.87 -23.02
CA ASP A 384 -13.59 10.68 -23.40
C ASP A 384 -12.97 9.37 -22.88
N MET A 385 -11.64 9.34 -22.75
CA MET A 385 -10.90 8.20 -22.21
C MET A 385 -10.90 8.15 -20.67
N GLY A 386 -11.39 9.22 -20.04
CA GLY A 386 -11.44 9.39 -18.60
C GLY A 386 -10.06 9.60 -17.99
N ILE A 387 -9.19 10.35 -18.68
CA ILE A 387 -7.86 10.72 -18.19
C ILE A 387 -8.00 11.99 -17.37
N GLU A 388 -7.52 11.97 -16.13
CA GLU A 388 -7.59 13.10 -15.21
C GLU A 388 -6.26 13.88 -15.15
N ASP A 389 -6.33 15.12 -14.66
CA ASP A 389 -5.13 15.92 -14.44
C ASP A 389 -4.17 15.21 -13.48
N GLY A 390 -2.89 15.19 -13.84
CA GLY A 390 -1.87 14.49 -13.08
C GLY A 390 -1.88 12.97 -13.24
N GLU A 391 -2.64 12.37 -14.15
CA GLU A 391 -2.50 10.94 -14.45
C GLU A 391 -1.16 10.58 -15.13
N MET A 392 -0.68 9.36 -14.94
CA MET A 392 0.52 8.83 -15.61
C MET A 392 0.12 7.79 -16.61
N LEU A 393 0.52 7.99 -17.85
CA LEU A 393 0.31 7.05 -18.93
C LEU A 393 1.62 6.30 -19.21
N VAL A 394 1.54 4.98 -19.23
CA VAL A 394 2.65 4.11 -19.63
C VAL A 394 2.49 3.82 -21.10
N PHE A 395 3.43 4.31 -21.90
CA PHE A 395 3.59 4.00 -23.31
C PHE A 395 4.55 2.81 -23.41
N ALA A 396 4.01 1.65 -23.79
CA ALA A 396 4.77 0.43 -23.94
C ALA A 396 4.87 0.05 -25.43
N SER A 397 6.09 -0.11 -25.93
CA SER A 397 6.39 -0.65 -27.26
C SER A 397 7.08 -2.01 -27.11
N SER A 398 6.97 -2.87 -28.12
CA SER A 398 7.69 -4.15 -28.16
C SER A 398 9.20 -3.99 -28.32
N GLU A 399 9.67 -2.84 -28.81
CA GLU A 399 11.06 -2.64 -29.21
C GLU A 399 11.90 -1.84 -28.20
N LYS A 400 11.26 -1.19 -27.21
CA LYS A 400 11.93 -0.29 -26.25
C LYS A 400 11.31 -0.36 -24.86
N ASP A 401 12.09 0.10 -23.88
CA ASP A 401 11.62 0.25 -22.51
C ASP A 401 10.38 1.16 -22.44
N PRO A 402 9.38 0.81 -21.61
CA PRO A 402 8.19 1.62 -21.46
C PRO A 402 8.53 3.01 -20.92
N VAL A 403 7.85 4.02 -21.44
CA VAL A 403 8.01 5.42 -21.03
C VAL A 403 6.77 5.87 -20.25
N ASN A 404 7.01 6.60 -19.17
CA ASN A 404 5.96 7.19 -18.36
C ASN A 404 5.71 8.64 -18.80
N ILE A 405 4.47 8.99 -19.09
CA ILE A 405 4.06 10.35 -19.48
C ILE A 405 3.14 10.88 -18.40
N LEU A 406 3.54 11.95 -17.72
CA LEU A 406 2.67 12.68 -16.79
C LEU A 406 1.84 13.67 -17.60
N ILE A 407 0.52 13.53 -17.54
CA ILE A 407 -0.41 14.47 -18.17
C ILE A 407 -0.71 15.58 -17.19
N THR A 408 -0.56 16.83 -17.64
CA THR A 408 -1.04 18.01 -16.91
C THR A 408 -1.97 18.83 -17.80
N TYR A 409 -3.06 19.32 -17.21
CA TYR A 409 -4.02 20.18 -17.90
C TYR A 409 -3.72 21.65 -17.56
N PRO A 410 -3.75 22.57 -18.55
CA PRO A 410 -3.62 24.00 -18.27
C PRO A 410 -4.78 24.48 -17.38
N GLU A 411 -4.48 25.41 -16.48
CA GLU A 411 -5.43 26.05 -15.55
C GLU A 411 -6.58 26.80 -16.26
#